data_AF-A0A830AWJ7-F1
#
_entry.id   AF-A0A830AWJ7-F1
#
_cell.length_a   1.000
_cell.length_b   1.000
_cell.length_c   1.000
_cell.angle_alpha   90.00
_cell.angle_beta   90.00
_cell.angle_gamma   90.00
#
_symmetry.space_group_name_H-M   'P 1'
#
loop_
_entity.id
_entity.type
_entity.pdbx_description
1 polymer ?
#
loop_
_entity_poly.entity_id
_entity_poly.type
_entity_poly.pdbx_seq_one_letter_code
_entity_poly.pdbx_strand_id
1 'polypeptide(L)' 'MGSFDGWSEGEHLSPEYTGPYATFSTTLMLRPGRYEIKFLVDGEWQLSTELPTVGEGLMQNNLLIVE' A
#
# COMPACT_ATOMS: atom_id res chain seq x y z
N MET A 1 -5.11 -0.34 0.76
CA MET A 1 -6.02 -0.98 -0.20
C MET A 1 -5.20 -1.67 -1.27
N GLY A 2 -5.69 -2.74 -1.90
CA GLY A 2 -4.96 -3.35 -3.01
C GLY A 2 -5.67 -4.51 -3.69
N SER A 3 -5.00 -5.15 -4.63
CA SER A 3 -5.55 -6.28 -5.37
C SER A 3 -5.59 -7.59 -4.56
N PHE A 4 -4.89 -7.65 -3.41
CA PHE A 4 -4.80 -8.85 -2.57
C PHE A 4 -6.15 -9.29 -1.98
N ASP A 5 -7.09 -8.37 -1.83
CA ASP A 5 -8.47 -8.60 -1.39
C ASP A 5 -9.50 -8.12 -2.44
N GLY A 6 -9.05 -7.91 -3.68
CA GLY A 6 -9.90 -7.42 -4.76
C GLY A 6 -10.37 -5.97 -4.58
N TRP A 7 -9.61 -5.12 -3.89
CA TRP A 7 -9.92 -3.72 -3.63
C TRP A 7 -11.19 -3.50 -2.81
N SER A 8 -11.45 -4.39 -1.84
CA SER A 8 -12.71 -4.36 -1.07
C SER A 8 -12.58 -3.65 0.27
N GLU A 9 -11.77 -4.15 1.20
CA GLU A 9 -11.65 -3.62 2.57
C GLU A 9 -10.29 -2.99 2.84
N GLY A 10 -9.21 -3.57 2.30
CA GLY A 10 -7.83 -3.20 2.60
C GLY A 10 -7.38 -3.67 3.97
N GLU A 11 -6.36 -2.99 4.49
CA GLU A 11 -5.77 -3.28 5.79
C GLU A 11 -5.40 -1.98 6.47
N HIS A 12 -5.58 -1.91 7.80
CA HIS A 12 -5.23 -0.73 8.57
C HIS A 12 -3.75 -0.73 8.91
N LEU A 13 -3.12 0.44 8.81
CA LEU A 13 -1.75 0.63 9.24
C LEU A 13 -1.73 1.16 10.67
N SER A 14 -0.82 0.61 11.46
CA SER A 14 -0.56 1.06 12.82
C SER A 14 0.65 2.00 12.83
N PRO A 15 0.65 3.05 13.66
CA PRO A 15 1.82 3.88 13.84
C PRO A 15 2.92 3.11 14.60
N GLU A 16 4.12 3.14 14.06
CA GLU A 16 5.37 2.78 14.71
C GLU A 16 6.09 4.05 15.18
N TYR A 17 6.35 4.12 16.48
CA TYR A 17 7.06 5.23 17.09
C TYR A 17 8.57 5.03 17.03
N THR A 18 9.11 5.08 15.81
CA THR A 18 10.55 5.01 15.57
C THR A 18 11.08 6.41 15.21
N GLY A 19 11.26 7.27 16.22
CA GLY A 19 11.90 8.57 16.06
C GLY A 19 10.94 9.77 15.95
N PRO A 20 11.37 10.89 15.34
CA PRO A 20 10.62 12.16 15.36
C PRO A 20 9.39 12.18 14.44
N TYR A 21 9.28 11.21 13.54
CA TYR A 21 8.15 11.06 12.62
C TYR A 21 7.47 9.71 12.87
N ALA A 22 6.15 9.67 12.71
CA ALA A 22 5.41 8.42 12.76
C ALA A 22 5.56 7.69 11.42
N THR A 23 6.07 6.46 11.47
CA THR A 23 5.98 5.53 10.36
C THR A 23 4.70 4.73 10.53
N PHE A 24 3.93 4.50 9.47
CA PHE A 24 2.75 3.66 9.53
C PHE A 24 3.04 2.35 8.81
N SER A 25 2.77 1.21 9.46
CA SER A 25 3.07 -0.11 8.92
C SER A 25 1.93 -1.10 9.16
N THR A 26 1.89 -2.16 8.37
CA THR A 26 1.04 -3.33 8.61
C THR A 26 1.70 -4.57 8.06
N THR A 27 1.24 -5.75 8.47
CA THR A 27 1.75 -7.05 8.01
C THR A 27 0.65 -7.78 7.25
N LEU A 28 0.93 -8.11 5.99
CA LEU A 28 0.03 -8.88 5.14
C LEU A 28 0.59 -10.28 4.88
N MET A 29 -0.25 -11.30 5.01
CA MET A 29 0.09 -12.68 4.65
C MET A 29 -0.29 -12.93 3.18
N LEU A 30 0.68 -12.80 2.28
CA LEU A 30 0.47 -12.94 0.83
C LEU A 30 1.15 -14.19 0.28
N ARG A 31 0.59 -14.73 -0.80
CA ARG A 31 1.29 -15.73 -1.62
C ARG A 31 2.30 -15.01 -2.53
N PRO A 32 3.32 -15.71 -3.06
CA PRO A 32 4.17 -15.14 -4.09
C PRO A 32 3.34 -14.63 -5.28
N GLY A 33 3.65 -13.45 -5.77
CA GLY A 33 2.85 -12.78 -6.78
C GLY A 33 3.10 -11.29 -6.92
N ARG A 34 2.32 -10.67 -7.80
CA ARG A 34 2.33 -9.24 -8.08
C ARG A 34 1.02 -8.65 -7.59
N TYR A 35 1.11 -7.64 -6.75
CA TYR A 35 -0.03 -6.97 -6.14
C TYR A 35 0.02 -5.48 -6.42
N GLU A 36 -1.11 -4.90 -6.80
CA GLU A 36 -1.27 -3.46 -6.89
C GLU A 36 -1.82 -2.95 -5.56
N ILE A 37 -1.23 -1.90 -5.01
CA ILE A 37 -1.67 -1.30 -3.76
C ILE A 37 -1.74 0.22 -3.88
N LYS A 38 -2.57 0.83 -3.05
CA LYS A 38 -2.65 2.29 -2.88
C LYS A 38 -2.97 2.62 -1.43
N PHE A 39 -2.35 3.68 -0.93
CA PHE A 39 -2.55 4.16 0.43
C PHE A 39 -3.70 5.16 0.47
N LEU A 40 -4.59 5.01 1.44
CA LEU A 40 -5.65 5.97 1.72
C LEU A 40 -5.26 6.69 3.01
N VAL A 41 -4.75 7.91 2.88
CA VAL A 41 -4.23 8.71 3.99
C VAL A 41 -5.16 9.90 4.16
N ASP A 42 -5.85 9.96 5.31
CA ASP A 42 -6.80 11.01 5.64
C ASP A 42 -7.88 11.25 4.56
N GLY A 43 -8.33 10.16 3.91
CA GLY A 43 -9.35 10.19 2.85
C GLY A 43 -8.80 10.44 1.45
N GLU A 44 -7.51 10.69 1.31
CA GLU A 44 -6.85 10.96 0.03
C GLU A 44 -5.99 9.79 -0.43
N TRP A 45 -6.07 9.48 -1.73
CA TRP A 45 -5.29 8.40 -2.32
C TRP A 45 -3.86 8.84 -2.61
N GLN A 46 -2.90 8.11 -2.05
CA GLN A 46 -1.48 8.41 -2.17
C GLN A 46 -0.67 7.21 -2.65
N LEU A 47 0.42 7.51 -3.36
CA LEU A 47 1.43 6.55 -3.76
C LEU A 47 2.65 6.71 -2.87
N SER A 48 3.22 5.59 -2.42
CA SER A 48 4.54 5.58 -1.81
C SER A 48 5.60 5.87 -2.88
N THR A 49 6.58 6.70 -2.55
CA THR A 49 7.76 6.96 -3.38
C THR A 49 8.79 5.83 -3.32
N GLU A 50 8.66 4.91 -2.37
CA GLU A 50 9.62 3.82 -2.13
C GLU A 50 9.27 2.56 -2.93
N LEU A 51 8.07 2.48 -3.48
CA LEU A 51 7.60 1.36 -4.28
C LEU A 51 7.52 1.74 -5.76
N PRO A 52 7.84 0.82 -6.68
CA PRO A 52 7.56 1.01 -8.10
C PRO A 52 6.08 1.31 -8.33
N THR A 53 5.76 1.99 -9.44
CA THR A 53 4.37 2.27 -9.82
C THR A 53 3.99 1.57 -11.11
N VAL A 54 2.69 1.36 -11.31
CA VAL A 54 2.09 0.78 -12.51
C VAL A 54 0.77 1.51 -12.83
N GLY A 55 0.38 1.54 -14.10
CA GLY A 55 -0.79 2.28 -14.57
C GLY A 55 -0.50 3.77 -14.78
N GLU A 56 -1.54 4.53 -15.07
CA GLU A 56 -1.44 5.96 -15.42
C GLU A 56 -2.59 6.77 -14.82
N GLY A 57 -2.33 8.05 -14.55
CA GLY A 57 -3.32 8.99 -14.04
C GLY A 57 -3.96 8.53 -12.72
N LEU A 58 -5.30 8.60 -12.65
CA LEU A 58 -6.05 8.21 -11.46
C LEU A 58 -5.94 6.70 -11.15
N MET A 59 -5.66 5.88 -12.16
CA MET A 59 -5.50 4.43 -12.04
C MET A 59 -4.06 4.02 -11.71
N GLN A 60 -3.15 4.98 -11.50
CA GLN A 60 -1.79 4.67 -11.08
C GLN A 60 -1.77 4.12 -9.64
N ASN A 61 -1.07 3.00 -9.44
CA ASN A 61 -0.94 2.27 -8.18
C ASN A 61 0.54 1.94 -7.89
N ASN A 62 0.87 1.64 -6.64
CA ASN A 62 2.16 1.03 -6.30
C ASN A 62 2.13 -0.47 -6.62
N LEU A 63 3.25 -0.99 -7.10
CA LEU A 63 3.44 -2.41 -7.39
C LEU A 63 4.26 -3.05 -6.26
N LEU A 64 3.65 -4.02 -5.58
CA LEU A 64 4.28 -4.88 -4.59
C LEU A 64 4.56 -6.26 -5.21
N ILE A 65 5.82 -6.71 -5.12
CA ILE A 65 6.24 -8.03 -5.61
C ILE A 65 6.63 -8.88 -4.39
N VAL A 66 6.00 -10.05 -4.26
CA VAL A 66 6.26 -11.03 -3.21
C VAL A 66 6.86 -12.27 -3.88
N GLU A 67 8.00 -12.74 -3.37
CA GLU A 67 8.73 -13.92 -3.86
C GLU A 67 8.49 -15.17 -3.01
#